data_AF-Q4KXG2-F1
#
_entry.id   AF-Q4KXG2-F1
#
_cell.length_a   1.000
_cell.length_b   1.000
_cell.length_c   1.000
_cell.angle_alpha   90.00
_cell.angle_beta   90.00
_cell.angle_gamma   90.00
#
_symmetry.space_group_name_H-M   'P 1'
#
loop_
_entity.id
_entity.type
_entity.pdbx_description
1 polymer ?
#
loop_
_entity_poly.entity_id
_entity_poly.type
_entity_poly.pdbx_seq_one_letter_code
_entity_poly.pdbx_strand_id
1 'polypeptide(L)'
;DTQEWNPATDKYTDVKYDITTVMDAKPLLKEALQAAVGLPVDRNIPVIGFIGRLEEQKGSDILVAAIHKFIGLDVQIVVLGTGKKKFEQEIEQLEVLYPDKAKGVAKFNVPLAHMITAGADFMLLPSRFEPCGLIQLHAMRYGT
;
A
#
# COMPACT_ATOMS: atom_id res chain seq x y z
N ASP A 1 -10.73 9.16 -11.08
CA ASP A 1 -10.55 9.72 -12.43
C ASP A 1 -9.53 8.88 -13.17
N THR A 2 -9.80 8.48 -14.41
CA THR A 2 -8.88 7.66 -15.21
C THR A 2 -7.67 8.42 -15.76
N GLN A 3 -7.71 9.76 -15.74
CA GLN A 3 -6.56 10.60 -16.08
C GLN A 3 -5.59 10.71 -14.92
N GLU A 4 -6.10 10.90 -13.71
CA GLU A 4 -5.30 10.96 -12.49
C GLU A 4 -4.68 9.60 -12.15
N TRP A 5 -5.46 8.53 -12.23
CA TRP A 5 -5.01 7.17 -11.94
C TRP A 5 -4.66 6.44 -13.24
N ASN A 6 -3.51 6.79 -13.81
CA ASN A 6 -3.00 6.19 -15.04
C ASN A 6 -1.49 5.91 -14.96
N PRO A 7 -1.04 4.64 -14.98
CA PRO A 7 0.38 4.32 -14.89
C PRO A 7 1.22 4.91 -16.03
N ALA A 8 0.62 5.22 -17.19
CA ALA A 8 1.32 5.83 -18.32
C ALA A 8 1.62 7.33 -18.10
N THR A 9 0.90 8.01 -17.21
CA THR A 9 0.98 9.49 -17.06
C THR A 9 1.04 9.98 -15.62
N ASP A 10 1.11 9.08 -14.63
CA ASP A 10 0.77 9.30 -13.22
C ASP A 10 1.40 10.51 -12.47
N LYS A 11 2.40 11.26 -12.92
CA LYS A 11 3.17 12.28 -12.15
C LYS A 11 3.75 11.93 -10.74
N TYR A 12 3.17 11.04 -9.94
CA TYR A 12 3.69 10.66 -8.61
C TYR A 12 4.59 9.43 -8.66
N THR A 13 4.55 8.66 -9.74
CA THR A 13 5.52 7.59 -10.02
C THR A 13 6.67 8.05 -10.91
N ASP A 14 7.89 7.66 -10.61
CA ASP A 14 9.06 8.02 -11.44
C ASP A 14 9.10 7.25 -12.76
N VAL A 15 8.59 6.01 -12.74
CA VAL A 15 8.50 5.13 -13.92
C VAL A 15 7.06 5.12 -14.42
N LYS A 16 6.90 5.37 -15.72
CA LYS A 16 5.63 5.24 -16.43
C LYS A 16 5.62 3.94 -17.21
N TYR A 17 4.45 3.32 -17.32
CA TYR A 17 4.30 2.06 -18.01
C TYR A 17 2.90 1.87 -18.57
N ASP A 18 2.80 0.88 -19.45
CA ASP A 18 1.56 0.36 -20.01
C ASP A 18 1.54 -1.17 -19.92
N ILE A 19 0.55 -1.80 -20.56
CA ILE A 19 0.38 -3.26 -20.55
C ILE A 19 1.59 -4.03 -21.11
N THR A 20 2.41 -3.41 -21.95
CA THR A 20 3.56 -4.06 -22.60
C THR A 20 4.84 -3.94 -21.77
N THR A 21 4.93 -2.93 -20.91
CA THR A 21 6.13 -2.59 -20.12
C THR A 21 5.95 -2.83 -18.61
N VAL A 22 4.75 -3.25 -18.18
CA VAL A 22 4.39 -3.47 -16.77
C VAL A 22 5.38 -4.39 -16.02
N MET A 23 5.86 -5.45 -16.66
CA MET A 23 6.75 -6.43 -16.02
C MET A 23 8.14 -5.85 -15.69
N ASP A 24 8.60 -4.88 -16.47
CA ASP A 24 9.88 -4.19 -16.24
C ASP A 24 9.71 -3.03 -15.25
N ALA A 25 8.57 -2.35 -15.28
CA ALA A 25 8.31 -1.17 -14.47
C ALA A 25 7.93 -1.49 -13.02
N LYS A 26 7.11 -2.52 -12.78
CA LYS A 26 6.62 -2.88 -11.44
C LYS A 26 7.75 -3.12 -10.41
N PRO A 27 8.84 -3.85 -10.73
CA PRO A 27 9.96 -4.01 -9.80
C PRO A 27 10.61 -2.67 -9.40
N LEU A 28 10.80 -1.76 -10.35
CA LEU A 28 11.38 -0.43 -10.09
C LEU A 28 10.46 0.42 -9.19
N LEU A 29 9.15 0.34 -9.40
CA LEU A 29 8.16 1.05 -8.60
C LEU A 29 8.05 0.48 -7.18
N LYS A 30 8.22 -0.84 -7.02
CA LYS A 30 8.32 -1.48 -5.70
C LYS A 30 9.54 -0.98 -4.94
N GLU A 31 10.72 -0.97 -5.59
CA GLU A 31 11.95 -0.48 -4.99
C GLU A 31 11.83 1.00 -4.59
N ALA A 32 11.20 1.82 -5.44
CA ALA A 32 10.92 3.23 -5.14
C ALA A 32 9.97 3.40 -3.94
N LEU A 33 8.92 2.56 -3.83
CA LEU A 33 8.02 2.54 -2.68
C LEU A 33 8.77 2.17 -1.41
N GLN A 34 9.53 1.07 -1.41
CA GLN A 34 10.33 0.61 -0.27
C GLN A 34 11.26 1.72 0.23
N ALA A 35 12.02 2.33 -0.68
CA ALA A 35 12.92 3.42 -0.37
C ALA A 35 12.19 4.63 0.24
N ALA A 36 11.06 5.03 -0.35
CA ALA A 36 10.30 6.20 0.08
C ALA A 36 9.68 6.04 1.48
N VAL A 37 9.37 4.81 1.89
CA VAL A 37 8.85 4.52 3.24
C VAL A 37 9.92 4.14 4.25
N GLY A 38 11.18 4.00 3.81
CA GLY A 38 12.32 3.64 4.65
C GLY A 38 12.43 2.14 4.96
N LEU A 39 11.82 1.28 4.13
CA LEU A 39 11.98 -0.17 4.22
C LEU A 39 13.22 -0.63 3.45
N PRO A 40 13.82 -1.78 3.79
CA PRO A 40 14.84 -2.42 2.98
C PRO A 40 14.39 -2.57 1.52
N VAL A 41 15.21 -2.12 0.60
CA VAL A 41 14.94 -2.18 -0.84
C VAL A 41 15.36 -3.54 -1.37
N ASP A 42 14.38 -4.38 -1.68
CA ASP A 42 14.57 -5.68 -2.32
C ASP A 42 13.35 -6.02 -3.17
N ARG A 43 13.54 -6.10 -4.49
CA ARG A 43 12.48 -6.43 -5.46
C ARG A 43 11.82 -7.79 -5.24
N ASN A 44 12.52 -8.72 -4.59
CA ASN A 44 12.06 -10.08 -4.39
C ASN A 44 11.16 -10.23 -3.16
N ILE A 45 11.21 -9.29 -2.22
CA ILE A 45 10.33 -9.27 -1.05
C ILE A 45 8.95 -8.75 -1.48
N PRO A 46 7.87 -9.50 -1.29
CA PRO A 46 6.53 -9.02 -1.61
C PRO A 46 6.11 -7.85 -0.73
N VAL A 47 5.46 -6.86 -1.32
CA VAL A 47 4.91 -5.69 -0.61
C VAL A 47 3.39 -5.75 -0.62
N ILE A 48 2.79 -5.76 0.57
CA ILE A 48 1.36 -5.61 0.77
C ILE A 48 1.05 -4.13 1.03
N GLY A 49 0.08 -3.57 0.31
CA GLY A 49 -0.41 -2.22 0.53
C GLY A 49 -1.81 -2.20 1.14
N PHE A 50 -2.07 -1.23 2.00
CA PHE A 50 -3.41 -0.82 2.41
C PHE A 50 -3.54 0.69 2.30
N ILE A 51 -4.62 1.16 1.67
CA ILE A 51 -5.00 2.56 1.63
C ILE A 51 -6.48 2.67 2.01
N GLY A 52 -6.80 3.40 3.07
CA GLY A 52 -8.19 3.55 3.45
C GLY A 52 -8.44 4.28 4.77
N ARG A 53 -9.72 4.41 5.12
CA ARG A 53 -10.12 4.89 6.45
C ARG A 53 -9.80 3.83 7.50
N LEU A 54 -9.30 4.28 8.64
CA LEU A 54 -8.97 3.43 9.78
C LEU A 54 -10.19 3.30 10.69
N GLU A 55 -11.09 2.39 10.33
CA GLU A 55 -12.37 2.12 10.98
C GLU A 55 -12.70 0.63 10.91
N GLU A 56 -13.49 0.12 11.86
CA GLU A 56 -13.93 -1.28 11.89
C GLU A 56 -14.74 -1.64 10.65
N GLN A 57 -15.54 -0.71 10.10
CA GLN A 57 -16.25 -0.96 8.84
C GLN A 57 -15.27 -1.33 7.71
N LYS A 58 -14.09 -0.72 7.70
CA LYS A 58 -13.00 -0.97 6.76
C LYS A 58 -12.06 -2.09 7.19
N GLY A 59 -12.39 -2.79 8.28
CA GLY A 59 -11.65 -3.95 8.76
C GLY A 59 -10.31 -3.62 9.41
N SER A 60 -10.10 -2.40 9.92
CA SER A 60 -8.80 -2.01 10.52
C SER A 60 -8.42 -2.86 11.73
N ASP A 61 -9.40 -3.31 12.52
CA ASP A 61 -9.18 -4.27 13.61
C ASP A 61 -8.69 -5.63 13.10
N ILE A 62 -9.22 -6.09 11.97
CA ILE A 62 -8.78 -7.33 11.32
C ILE A 62 -7.38 -7.15 10.73
N LEU A 63 -7.13 -6.01 10.09
CA LEU A 63 -5.83 -5.65 9.51
C LEU A 63 -4.72 -5.71 10.55
N VAL A 64 -4.84 -4.95 11.63
CA VAL A 64 -3.81 -4.87 12.68
C VAL A 64 -3.57 -6.26 13.30
N ALA A 65 -4.63 -7.00 13.60
CA ALA A 65 -4.51 -8.36 14.13
C ALA A 65 -3.86 -9.34 13.14
N ALA A 66 -4.11 -9.18 11.84
CA ALA A 66 -3.52 -10.03 10.80
C ALA A 66 -2.03 -9.76 10.61
N ILE A 67 -1.60 -8.49 10.66
CA ILE A 67 -0.19 -8.10 10.50
C ILE A 67 0.71 -8.89 11.45
N HIS A 68 0.37 -8.93 12.74
CA HIS A 68 1.14 -9.70 13.72
C HIS A 68 1.27 -11.20 13.41
N LYS A 69 0.35 -11.77 12.62
CA LYS A 69 0.36 -13.20 12.27
C LYS A 69 1.24 -13.51 11.07
N PHE A 70 1.30 -12.63 10.07
CA PHE A 70 2.03 -12.90 8.83
C PHE A 70 3.36 -12.17 8.71
N ILE A 71 3.63 -11.11 9.50
CA ILE A 71 4.85 -10.30 9.39
C ILE A 71 6.14 -11.09 9.70
N GLY A 72 6.02 -12.27 10.31
CA GLY A 72 7.13 -13.21 10.47
C GLY A 72 7.64 -13.79 9.14
N LEU A 73 6.81 -13.83 8.10
CA LEU A 73 7.19 -14.24 6.75
C LEU A 73 8.11 -13.20 6.09
N ASP A 74 8.76 -13.57 4.99
CA ASP A 74 9.57 -12.64 4.20
C ASP A 74 8.66 -11.75 3.34
N VAL A 75 8.05 -10.76 3.98
CA VAL A 75 7.05 -9.86 3.40
C VAL A 75 7.16 -8.49 4.06
N GLN A 76 6.80 -7.46 3.31
CA GLN A 76 6.67 -6.09 3.79
C GLN A 76 5.21 -5.61 3.71
N ILE A 77 4.85 -4.67 4.58
CA ILE A 77 3.54 -4.01 4.53
C ILE A 77 3.65 -2.49 4.66
N VAL A 78 2.88 -1.78 3.85
CA VAL A 78 2.69 -0.33 3.94
C VAL A 78 1.21 -0.03 4.15
N VAL A 79 0.90 0.64 5.27
CA VAL A 79 -0.46 1.02 5.66
C VAL A 79 -0.58 2.54 5.65
N LEU A 80 -1.44 3.07 4.79
CA LEU A 80 -1.75 4.50 4.69
C LEU A 80 -3.23 4.74 5.04
N GLY A 81 -3.49 5.58 6.02
CA GLY A 81 -4.87 5.89 6.37
C GLY A 81 -5.02 6.87 7.52
N THR A 82 -6.24 7.34 7.73
CA THR A 82 -6.64 8.15 8.88
C THR A 82 -8.01 7.68 9.37
N GLY A 83 -8.34 7.92 10.63
CA GLY A 83 -9.62 7.50 11.20
C GLY A 83 -9.65 7.54 12.71
N LYS A 84 -9.98 6.41 13.34
CA LYS A 84 -10.02 6.33 14.80
C LYS A 84 -8.60 6.34 15.35
N LYS A 85 -8.33 7.23 16.32
CA LYS A 85 -7.03 7.39 16.98
C LYS A 85 -6.38 6.08 17.43
N LYS A 86 -7.16 5.12 17.92
CA LYS A 86 -6.63 3.81 18.33
C LYS A 86 -5.92 3.08 17.17
N PHE A 87 -6.51 3.10 15.98
CA PHE A 87 -5.97 2.40 14.82
C PHE A 87 -4.81 3.19 14.21
N GLU A 88 -4.87 4.52 14.23
CA GLU A 88 -3.74 5.37 13.86
C GLU A 88 -2.51 5.05 14.72
N GLN A 89 -2.68 4.99 16.03
CA GLN A 89 -1.62 4.62 16.97
C GLN A 89 -1.10 3.19 16.75
N GLU A 90 -1.99 2.23 16.53
CA GLU A 90 -1.61 0.84 16.27
C GLU A 90 -0.77 0.72 14.99
N ILE A 91 -1.14 1.39 13.90
CA ILE A 91 -0.36 1.33 12.65
C ILE A 91 0.98 2.07 12.79
N GLU A 92 1.03 3.19 13.50
CA GLU A 92 2.27 3.93 13.76
C GLU A 92 3.25 3.08 14.60
N GLN A 93 2.75 2.29 15.54
CA GLN A 93 3.60 1.39 16.33
C GLN A 93 4.24 0.26 15.51
N LEU A 94 3.72 -0.05 14.32
CA LEU A 94 4.26 -1.14 13.50
C LEU A 94 5.71 -0.90 13.09
N GLU A 95 6.11 0.36 12.84
CA GLU A 95 7.50 0.66 12.46
C GLU A 95 8.48 0.47 13.63
N VAL A 96 7.98 0.55 14.88
CA VAL A 96 8.78 0.28 16.08
C VAL A 96 8.91 -1.23 16.31
N LEU A 97 7.81 -1.96 16.10
CA LEU A 97 7.78 -3.41 16.29
C LEU A 97 8.48 -4.18 15.17
N TYR A 98 8.40 -3.67 13.94
CA TYR A 98 8.87 -4.34 12.72
C TYR A 98 9.55 -3.35 11.76
N PRO A 99 10.65 -2.70 12.18
CA PRO A 99 11.27 -1.58 11.44
C PRO A 99 11.64 -1.93 9.99
N ASP A 100 12.06 -3.17 9.74
CA ASP A 100 12.48 -3.63 8.41
C ASP A 100 11.33 -4.20 7.56
N LYS A 101 10.11 -4.27 8.11
CA LYS A 101 8.98 -4.97 7.46
C LYS A 101 7.69 -4.19 7.41
N ALA A 102 7.46 -3.22 8.28
CA ALA A 102 6.17 -2.53 8.36
C ALA A 102 6.32 -1.02 8.42
N LYS A 103 5.50 -0.33 7.61
CA LYS A 103 5.31 1.11 7.72
C LYS A 103 3.84 1.45 7.91
N GLY A 104 3.51 2.13 9.00
CA GLY A 104 2.23 2.81 9.17
C GLY A 104 2.36 4.31 8.95
N VAL A 105 1.41 4.90 8.22
CA VAL A 105 1.38 6.33 7.91
C VAL A 105 -0.02 6.86 8.20
N ALA A 106 -0.20 7.45 9.38
CA ALA A 106 -1.48 7.98 9.87
C ALA A 106 -1.80 9.40 9.37
N LYS A 107 -1.72 9.64 8.05
CA LYS A 107 -2.00 10.96 7.45
C LYS A 107 -2.55 10.86 6.04
N PHE A 108 -3.19 11.92 5.57
CA PHE A 108 -3.51 12.04 4.15
C PHE A 108 -2.24 12.30 3.34
N ASN A 109 -1.93 11.41 2.40
CA ASN A 109 -0.76 11.53 1.53
C ASN A 109 -1.08 10.99 0.13
N VAL A 110 -1.48 11.90 -0.76
CA VAL A 110 -1.83 11.55 -2.14
C VAL A 110 -0.65 10.93 -2.90
N PRO A 111 0.56 11.52 -2.92
CA PRO A 111 1.72 10.89 -3.55
C PRO A 111 1.95 9.45 -3.09
N LEU A 112 1.94 9.20 -1.77
CA LEU A 112 2.16 7.86 -1.23
C LEU A 112 1.03 6.89 -1.60
N ALA A 113 -0.22 7.34 -1.71
CA ALA A 113 -1.31 6.48 -2.18
C ALA A 113 -1.07 5.99 -3.61
N HIS A 114 -0.55 6.85 -4.50
CA HIS A 114 -0.17 6.46 -5.86
C HIS A 114 1.03 5.51 -5.86
N MET A 115 2.05 5.79 -5.06
CA MET A 115 3.22 4.92 -4.94
C MET A 115 2.85 3.53 -4.40
N ILE A 116 1.99 3.45 -3.39
CA ILE A 116 1.48 2.17 -2.87
C ILE A 116 0.69 1.43 -3.95
N THR A 117 -0.23 2.12 -4.64
CA THR A 117 -1.04 1.52 -5.71
C THR A 117 -0.18 0.99 -6.86
N ALA A 118 0.92 1.67 -7.19
CA ALA A 118 1.81 1.27 -8.28
C ALA A 118 2.85 0.22 -7.88
N GLY A 119 3.43 0.34 -6.69
CA GLY A 119 4.60 -0.43 -6.25
C GLY A 119 4.28 -1.66 -5.40
N ALA A 120 3.08 -1.77 -4.81
CA ALA A 120 2.71 -2.97 -4.06
C ALA A 120 2.49 -4.18 -5.00
N ASP A 121 2.70 -5.39 -4.48
CA ASP A 121 2.34 -6.65 -5.16
C ASP A 121 0.91 -7.08 -4.85
N PHE A 122 0.40 -6.69 -3.68
CA PHE A 122 -0.95 -7.02 -3.23
C PHE A 122 -1.61 -5.81 -2.62
N MET A 123 -2.86 -5.53 -3.04
CA MET A 123 -3.73 -4.60 -2.33
C MET A 123 -4.67 -5.32 -1.38
N LEU A 124 -4.61 -4.96 -0.10
CA LEU A 124 -5.43 -5.56 0.94
C LEU A 124 -6.72 -4.75 1.15
N LEU A 125 -7.87 -5.41 1.00
CA LEU A 125 -9.20 -4.83 1.20
C LEU A 125 -9.98 -5.63 2.27
N PRO A 126 -9.72 -5.41 3.57
CA PRO A 126 -10.33 -6.18 4.66
C PRO A 126 -11.74 -5.71 5.05
N SER A 127 -12.34 -4.81 4.27
CA SER A 127 -13.64 -4.20 4.56
C SER A 127 -14.74 -5.23 4.79
N ARG A 128 -15.57 -5.01 5.82
CA ARG A 128 -16.75 -5.83 6.11
C ARG A 128 -17.87 -5.62 5.10
N PHE A 129 -18.00 -4.40 4.60
CA PHE A 129 -18.95 -4.04 3.55
C PHE A 129 -18.48 -2.80 2.78
N GLU A 130 -18.48 -2.89 1.45
CA GLU A 130 -18.24 -1.77 0.52
C GLU A 130 -19.36 -1.71 -0.52
N PRO A 131 -20.09 -0.59 -0.67
CA PRO A 131 -21.08 -0.44 -1.73
C PRO A 131 -20.44 -0.25 -3.12
N CYS A 132 -19.18 0.21 -3.17
CA CYS A 132 -18.30 0.34 -4.33
C CYS A 132 -16.88 0.65 -3.82
N GLY A 133 -15.82 0.19 -4.51
CA GLY A 133 -14.43 0.41 -4.09
C GLY A 133 -13.56 0.94 -5.24
N LEU A 134 -13.29 2.25 -5.28
CA LEU A 134 -12.39 2.83 -6.29
C LEU A 134 -10.98 2.26 -6.20
N ILE A 135 -10.52 1.93 -4.99
CA ILE A 135 -9.18 1.41 -4.76
C ILE A 135 -8.93 0.09 -5.50
N GLN A 136 -9.93 -0.80 -5.60
CA GLN A 136 -9.79 -2.05 -6.36
C GLN A 136 -9.68 -1.78 -7.86
N LEU A 137 -10.38 -0.78 -8.38
CA LEU A 137 -10.32 -0.41 -9.80
C LEU A 137 -8.98 0.25 -10.14
N HIS A 138 -8.44 1.06 -9.22
CA HIS A 138 -7.10 1.63 -9.36
C HIS A 138 -6.05 0.52 -9.32
N ALA A 139 -6.10 -0.40 -8.36
CA ALA A 139 -5.18 -1.52 -8.26
C ALA A 139 -5.18 -2.38 -9.54
N MET A 140 -6.37 -2.76 -10.05
CA MET A 140 -6.49 -3.50 -11.31
C MET A 140 -5.86 -2.77 -12.51
N ARG A 141 -5.96 -1.43 -12.55
CA ARG A 141 -5.36 -0.63 -13.62
C ARG A 141 -3.84 -0.54 -13.52
N TYR A 142 -3.29 -0.66 -12.32
CA TYR A 142 -1.84 -0.64 -12.04
C TYR A 142 -1.23 -2.05 -11.94
N GLY A 143 -2.02 -3.11 -12.17
CA GLY A 143 -1.52 -4.48 -12.07
C GLY A 143 -1.05 -4.84 -10.65
N THR A 144 -1.83 -4.43 -9.65
CA THR A 144 -1.60 -4.61 -8.21
C THR A 144 -2.76 -5.36 -7.57
#